data_AF-A0A7J9QHK8-F1
#
_entry.id   AF-A0A7J9QHK8-F1
#
_cell.length_a   1.000
_cell.length_b   1.000
_cell.length_c   1.000
_cell.angle_alpha   90.00
_cell.angle_beta   90.00
_cell.angle_gamma   90.00
#
_symmetry.space_group_name_H-M   'P 1'
#
loop_
_entity.id
_entity.type
_entity.pdbx_description
1 polymer ?
#
loop_
_entity_poly.entity_id
_entity_poly.type
_entity_poly.pdbx_seq_one_letter_code
_entity_poly.pdbx_strand_id
1 'polypeptide(L)'
;DTVGFISKLPAYMIDAFKSTLEELTYSDIIILVIDISDSQLELKKKFASCMRTLDELGVKKEKIIFALNKLDLIKQDQINYKRELLNLVENEKVVLVSSKTGENIRELKELIQNTIINQNPYKYKKNEMKGVVDTFGN
;
A
#
# COMPACT_ATOMS: atom_id res chain seq x y z
N ASP A 1 8.23 -8.21 -3.52
CA ASP A 1 7.10 -8.88 -4.17
C ASP A 1 6.52 -9.84 -3.14
N THR A 2 5.44 -9.45 -2.48
CA THR A 2 4.80 -10.30 -1.46
C THR A 2 3.66 -11.05 -2.09
N VAL A 3 3.25 -12.13 -1.44
CA VAL A 3 2.11 -12.91 -1.87
C VAL A 3 0.85 -12.04 -1.91
N GLY A 4 0.14 -12.04 -3.04
CA GLY A 4 -1.14 -11.34 -3.16
C GLY A 4 -2.18 -11.93 -2.21
N PHE A 5 -3.07 -11.09 -1.68
CA PHE A 5 -4.19 -11.57 -0.85
C PHE A 5 -5.14 -12.44 -1.71
N ILE A 6 -4.95 -13.75 -1.66
CA ILE A 6 -5.81 -14.73 -2.34
C ILE A 6 -7.06 -14.94 -1.49
N SER A 7 -8.21 -14.57 -2.04
CA SER A 7 -9.50 -14.94 -1.44
C SER A 7 -9.69 -16.46 -1.58
N LYS A 8 -9.88 -17.15 -0.45
CA LYS A 8 -9.97 -18.63 -0.31
C LYS A 8 -8.65 -19.36 -0.58
N LEU A 9 -7.72 -19.27 0.37
CA LEU A 9 -6.59 -20.20 0.40
C LEU A 9 -7.09 -21.62 0.72
N PRO A 10 -6.68 -22.65 -0.05
CA PRO A 10 -6.90 -24.04 0.33
C PRO A 10 -6.34 -24.31 1.72
N ALA A 11 -7.02 -25.13 2.54
CA ALA A 11 -6.69 -25.31 3.95
C ALA A 11 -5.22 -25.68 4.22
N TYR A 12 -4.62 -26.50 3.34
CA TYR A 12 -3.21 -26.91 3.44
C TYR A 12 -2.19 -25.79 3.14
N MET A 13 -2.62 -24.71 2.48
CA MET A 13 -1.78 -23.54 2.17
C MET A 13 -1.87 -22.48 3.27
N ILE A 14 -2.83 -22.59 4.19
CA ILE A 14 -3.07 -21.58 5.23
C ILE A 14 -1.84 -21.41 6.12
N ASP A 15 -1.18 -22.50 6.54
CA ASP A 15 -0.05 -22.40 7.48
C ASP A 15 1.22 -21.84 6.83
N ALA A 16 1.53 -22.26 5.59
CA ALA A 16 2.64 -21.70 4.83
C ALA A 16 2.43 -20.22 4.48
N PHE A 17 1.19 -19.83 4.18
CA PHE A 17 0.84 -18.43 3.95
C PHE A 17 0.84 -17.61 5.24
N LYS A 18 0.37 -18.17 6.36
CA LYS A 18 0.38 -17.49 7.66
C LYS A 18 1.79 -17.08 8.06
N SER A 19 2.76 -17.99 7.97
CA SER A 19 4.16 -17.65 8.28
C SER A 19 4.69 -16.52 7.38
N THR A 20 4.33 -16.51 6.09
CA THR A 20 4.72 -15.42 5.16
C THR A 20 3.96 -14.12 5.46
N LEU A 21 2.71 -14.19 5.90
CA LEU A 21 1.92 -13.03 6.28
C LEU A 21 2.32 -12.47 7.65
N GLU A 22 2.84 -13.30 8.55
CA GLU A 22 3.44 -12.87 9.82
C GLU A 22 4.66 -11.98 9.56
N GLU A 23 5.40 -12.17 8.46
CA GLU A 23 6.48 -11.26 8.05
C GLU A 23 6.00 -9.81 7.88
N LEU A 24 4.72 -9.61 7.52
CA LEU A 24 4.14 -8.26 7.39
C LEU A 24 4.18 -7.48 8.70
N THR A 25 4.14 -8.16 9.86
CA THR A 25 4.20 -7.47 11.17
C THR A 25 5.55 -6.79 11.39
N TYR A 26 6.62 -7.37 10.84
CA TYR A 26 7.99 -6.86 10.93
C TYR A 26 8.32 -5.81 9.87
N SER A 27 7.52 -5.69 8.81
CA SER A 27 7.70 -4.67 7.78
C SER A 27 7.57 -3.26 8.35
N ASP A 28 8.41 -2.33 7.87
CA ASP A 28 8.28 -0.90 8.17
C ASP A 28 7.01 -0.33 7.50
N ILE A 29 6.75 -0.71 6.25
CA ILE A 29 5.62 -0.27 5.44
C ILE A 29 4.98 -1.44 4.71
N ILE A 30 3.67 -1.35 4.54
CA ILE A 30 2.88 -2.26 3.72
C ILE A 30 2.14 -1.43 2.67
N ILE A 31 2.25 -1.82 1.41
CA ILE A 31 1.47 -1.21 0.33
C ILE A 31 0.32 -2.16 0.01
N LEU A 32 -0.90 -1.76 0.36
CA LEU A 32 -2.11 -2.49 0.00
C LEU A 32 -2.60 -1.99 -1.36
N VAL A 33 -2.35 -2.79 -2.40
CA VAL A 33 -2.80 -2.50 -3.77
C VAL A 33 -4.25 -2.96 -3.92
N ILE A 34 -5.12 -2.03 -4.34
CA ILE A 34 -6.56 -2.26 -4.45
C ILE A 34 -6.99 -1.99 -5.89
N ASP A 35 -7.60 -2.98 -6.53
CA ASP A 35 -8.19 -2.81 -7.85
C ASP A 35 -9.51 -2.02 -7.76
N ILE A 36 -9.51 -0.74 -8.13
CA ILE A 36 -10.72 0.08 -8.06
C ILE A 36 -11.70 -0.15 -9.23
N SER A 37 -11.30 -0.90 -10.26
CA SER A 37 -12.17 -1.30 -11.38
C SER A 37 -13.21 -2.35 -11.01
N ASP A 38 -13.02 -3.04 -9.88
CA ASP A 38 -13.98 -4.02 -9.36
C ASP A 38 -15.39 -3.42 -9.17
N SER A 39 -16.42 -4.26 -9.29
CA SER A 39 -17.78 -3.87 -8.92
C SER A 39 -17.84 -3.45 -7.45
N GLN A 40 -18.81 -2.62 -7.07
CA GLN A 40 -18.91 -2.09 -5.70
C GLN A 40 -18.92 -3.21 -4.63
N LEU A 41 -19.67 -4.27 -4.90
CA LEU A 41 -19.79 -5.42 -4.00
C LEU A 41 -18.46 -6.16 -3.84
N GLU A 42 -17.78 -6.45 -4.96
CA GLU A 42 -16.51 -7.18 -4.93
C GLU A 42 -15.40 -6.34 -4.31
N LEU A 43 -15.34 -5.05 -4.63
CA LEU A 43 -14.38 -4.11 -4.04
C LEU A 43 -14.52 -4.07 -2.51
N LYS A 44 -15.75 -3.88 -2.01
CA LYS A 44 -16.03 -3.84 -0.56
C LYS A 44 -15.67 -5.16 0.12
N LYS A 45 -16.03 -6.28 -0.50
CA LYS A 45 -15.78 -7.63 0.03
C LYS A 45 -14.29 -7.95 0.11
N LYS A 46 -13.53 -7.73 -0.97
CA LYS A 46 -12.08 -7.95 -1.01
C LYS A 46 -11.37 -7.05 -0.01
N PHE A 47 -11.70 -5.76 0.02
CA PHE A 47 -11.11 -4.82 0.95
C PHE A 47 -11.37 -5.21 2.41
N ALA A 48 -12.64 -5.50 2.77
CA ALA A 48 -12.99 -5.91 4.12
C ALA A 48 -12.28 -7.22 4.54
N SER A 49 -12.12 -8.17 3.60
CA SER A 49 -11.37 -9.40 3.85
C SER A 49 -9.90 -9.11 4.12
N CYS A 50 -9.24 -8.29 3.30
CA CYS A 50 -7.82 -7.95 3.47
C CYS A 50 -7.59 -7.20 4.79
N MET A 51 -8.44 -6.21 5.09
CA MET A 51 -8.33 -5.44 6.33
C MET A 51 -8.54 -6.31 7.56
N ARG A 52 -9.46 -7.28 7.53
CA ARG A 52 -9.64 -8.25 8.62
C ARG A 52 -8.40 -9.09 8.83
N THR A 53 -7.82 -9.66 7.77
CA THR A 53 -6.60 -10.46 7.88
C THR A 53 -5.43 -9.65 8.44
N LEU A 54 -5.26 -8.40 7.99
CA LEU A 54 -4.22 -7.51 8.53
C LEU A 54 -4.44 -7.21 10.01
N ASP A 55 -5.70 -7.02 10.44
CA ASP A 55 -6.06 -6.81 11.84
C ASP A 55 -5.80 -8.06 12.71
N GLU A 56 -6.18 -9.24 12.23
CA GLU A 56 -5.91 -10.54 12.87
C GLU A 56 -4.41 -10.81 13.06
N LEU A 57 -3.57 -10.35 12.12
CA LEU A 57 -2.12 -10.44 12.20
C LEU A 57 -1.49 -9.36 13.12
N GLY A 58 -2.27 -8.40 13.60
CA GLY A 58 -1.75 -7.29 14.42
C GLY A 58 -0.99 -6.23 13.62
N VAL A 59 -1.22 -6.13 12.31
CA VAL A 59 -0.63 -5.09 11.49
C VAL A 59 -1.22 -3.73 11.85
N LYS A 60 -0.36 -2.80 12.24
CA LYS A 60 -0.77 -1.44 12.54
C LYS A 60 -1.21 -0.69 11.28
N LYS A 61 -2.40 -0.08 11.32
CA LYS A 61 -2.95 0.71 10.20
C LYS A 61 -2.03 1.86 9.77
N GLU A 62 -1.24 2.42 10.69
CA GLU A 62 -0.25 3.46 10.37
C GLU A 62 0.89 3.01 9.44
N LYS A 63 1.11 1.70 9.28
CA LYS A 63 2.10 1.16 8.34
C LYS A 63 1.55 0.97 6.93
N ILE A 64 0.24 1.10 6.75
CA ILE A 64 -0.43 0.77 5.47
C ILE A 64 -0.54 2.01 4.60
N ILE A 65 -0.05 1.89 3.37
CA ILE A 65 -0.32 2.80 2.25
C ILE A 65 -1.30 2.12 1.31
N PHE A 66 -2.39 2.80 0.96
CA PHE A 66 -3.42 2.30 0.06
C PHE A 66 -3.17 2.80 -1.36
N ALA A 67 -2.78 1.88 -2.25
CA ALA A 67 -2.60 2.16 -3.66
C ALA A 67 -3.84 1.73 -4.45
N LEU A 68 -4.72 2.68 -4.74
CA LEU A 68 -5.94 2.47 -5.53
C LEU A 68 -5.55 2.35 -7.02
N ASN A 69 -5.34 1.12 -7.48
CA ASN A 69 -4.79 0.78 -8.78
C ASN A 69 -5.86 0.58 -9.86
N LYS A 70 -5.44 0.67 -11.13
CA LYS A 70 -6.28 0.67 -12.35
C LYS A 70 -7.08 1.95 -12.53
N LEU A 71 -6.48 3.08 -12.16
CA LEU A 71 -7.04 4.41 -12.39
C LEU A 71 -7.44 4.62 -13.87
N ASP A 72 -6.71 4.03 -14.82
CA ASP A 72 -6.98 4.11 -16.25
C ASP A 72 -8.35 3.53 -16.68
N LEU A 73 -9.00 2.75 -15.81
CA LEU A 73 -10.31 2.16 -16.07
C LEU A 73 -11.45 2.88 -15.35
N ILE A 74 -11.14 3.93 -14.57
CA ILE A 74 -12.11 4.62 -13.71
C ILE A 74 -12.35 6.04 -14.21
N LYS A 75 -13.62 6.44 -14.21
CA LYS A 75 -14.01 7.82 -14.51
C LYS A 75 -13.82 8.72 -13.29
N GLN A 76 -13.46 9.98 -13.52
CA GLN A 76 -13.14 10.94 -12.46
C GLN A 76 -14.27 11.11 -11.42
N ASP A 77 -15.52 11.08 -11.86
CA ASP A 77 -16.72 11.20 -11.04
C ASP A 77 -16.94 9.99 -10.11
N GLN A 78 -16.36 8.83 -10.43
CA GLN A 78 -16.47 7.62 -9.62
C GLN A 78 -15.40 7.52 -8.53
N ILE A 79 -14.31 8.27 -8.63
CA ILE A 79 -13.16 8.17 -7.72
C ILE A 79 -13.56 8.47 -6.27
N ASN A 80 -14.25 9.59 -6.05
CA ASN A 80 -14.65 9.99 -4.69
C ASN A 80 -15.61 8.97 -4.08
N TYR A 81 -16.56 8.48 -4.88
CA TYR A 81 -17.49 7.44 -4.46
C TYR A 81 -16.76 6.14 -4.07
N LYS A 82 -15.75 5.71 -4.84
CA LYS A 82 -14.94 4.53 -4.53
C LYS A 82 -14.15 4.71 -3.24
N ARG A 83 -13.60 5.90 -2.98
CA ARG A 83 -12.91 6.21 -1.73
C ARG A 83 -13.86 6.21 -0.53
N GLU A 84 -15.06 6.74 -0.69
CA GLU A 84 -16.11 6.72 0.33
C GLU A 84 -16.54 5.29 0.66
N LEU A 85 -16.77 4.46 -0.34
CA LEU A 85 -17.12 3.04 -0.18
C LEU A 85 -16.11 2.26 0.67
N LEU A 86 -14.83 2.66 0.62
CA LEU A 86 -13.73 2.06 1.37
C LEU A 86 -13.41 2.78 2.69
N ASN A 87 -14.10 3.88 3.02
CA ASN A 87 -13.79 4.78 4.13
C ASN A 87 -12.34 5.35 4.08
N LEU A 88 -11.89 5.72 2.88
CA LEU A 88 -10.54 6.21 2.58
C LEU A 88 -10.51 7.68 2.10
N VAL A 89 -11.58 8.44 2.34
CA VAL A 89 -11.69 9.84 1.89
C VAL A 89 -10.70 10.75 2.62
N GLU A 90 -10.60 10.60 3.94
CA GLU A 90 -9.75 11.45 4.80
C GLU A 90 -8.37 10.84 5.07
N ASN A 91 -8.07 9.69 4.47
CA ASN A 91 -6.82 8.99 4.73
C ASN A 91 -5.70 9.57 3.84
N GLU A 92 -4.72 10.19 4.49
CA GLU A 92 -3.54 10.81 3.86
C GLU A 92 -2.59 9.81 3.19
N LYS A 93 -2.72 8.52 3.52
CA LYS A 93 -1.88 7.43 2.98
C LYS A 93 -2.55 6.72 1.80
N VAL A 94 -3.37 7.44 1.03
CA VAL A 94 -4.06 6.92 -0.15
C VAL A 94 -3.53 7.59 -1.40
N VAL A 95 -3.20 6.80 -2.41
CA VAL A 95 -2.80 7.29 -3.73
C VAL A 95 -3.52 6.50 -4.82
N LEU A 96 -4.05 7.22 -5.81
CA LEU A 96 -4.65 6.63 -7.01
C LEU A 96 -3.53 6.38 -8.01
N VAL A 97 -3.43 5.19 -8.57
CA VAL A 97 -2.36 4.82 -9.51
C VAL A 97 -2.89 4.02 -10.69
N SER A 98 -2.15 4.03 -11.78
CA SER A 98 -2.26 2.97 -12.79
C SER A 98 -0.88 2.36 -13.01
N SER A 99 -0.70 1.12 -12.54
CA SER A 99 0.51 0.36 -12.84
C SER A 99 0.70 0.09 -14.33
N LYS A 100 -0.37 0.15 -15.12
CA LYS A 100 -0.35 -0.08 -16.57
C LYS A 100 0.19 1.13 -17.33
N THR A 101 -0.29 2.33 -17.00
CA THR A 101 0.13 3.56 -17.69
C THR A 101 1.32 4.25 -17.02
N GLY A 102 1.61 3.90 -15.77
CA GLY A 102 2.60 4.59 -14.93
C GLY A 102 2.05 5.85 -14.24
N GLU A 103 0.76 6.15 -14.42
CA GLU A 103 0.12 7.30 -13.80
C GLU A 103 0.21 7.23 -12.27
N ASN A 104 0.62 8.36 -11.69
CA ASN A 104 0.78 8.59 -10.26
C ASN A 104 1.78 7.66 -9.51
N ILE A 105 2.63 6.94 -10.24
CA ILE A 105 3.65 6.07 -9.62
C ILE A 105 4.73 6.88 -8.89
N ARG A 106 5.01 8.10 -9.35
CA ARG A 106 5.96 9.00 -8.68
C ARG A 106 5.41 9.48 -7.33
N GLU A 107 4.14 9.84 -7.30
CA GLU A 107 3.38 10.27 -6.13
C GLU A 107 3.32 9.13 -5.10
N LEU A 108 3.15 7.87 -5.55
CA LEU A 108 3.28 6.70 -4.68
C LEU A 108 4.70 6.58 -4.09
N LYS A 109 5.75 6.77 -4.87
CA LYS A 109 7.15 6.73 -4.38
C LYS A 109 7.41 7.82 -3.33
N GLU A 110 6.95 9.03 -3.59
CA GLU A 110 7.07 10.16 -2.66
C GLU A 110 6.32 9.88 -1.34
N LEU A 111 5.10 9.33 -1.43
CA LEU A 111 4.33 8.94 -0.25
C LEU A 111 5.02 7.84 0.58
N ILE A 112 5.61 6.85 -0.09
CA ILE A 112 6.41 5.81 0.57
C ILE A 112 7.61 6.45 1.29
N GLN A 113 8.38 7.28 0.58
CA GLN A 113 9.55 7.97 1.15
C GLN A 113 9.18 8.80 2.39
N ASN A 114 8.13 9.61 2.29
CA ASN A 114 7.66 10.43 3.41
C ASN A 114 7.20 9.59 4.59
N THR A 115 6.52 8.47 4.33
CA THR A 115 6.07 7.56 5.38
C THR A 115 7.26 6.92 6.11
N ILE A 116 8.30 6.48 5.37
CA ILE A 116 9.52 5.91 5.95
C ILE A 116 10.25 6.93 6.84
N ILE A 117 10.41 8.17 6.33
CA ILE A 117 11.10 9.24 7.05
C ILE A 117 10.36 9.59 8.34
N ASN A 118 9.03 9.70 8.29
CA ASN A 118 8.22 10.02 9.46
C ASN A 118 8.23 8.93 10.53
N GLN A 119 8.32 7.66 10.12
CA GLN A 119 8.42 6.53 11.07
C GLN A 119 9.81 6.42 11.71
N ASN A 120 10.88 6.86 11.03
CA ASN A 120 12.25 6.73 11.54
C ASN A 120 13.15 7.93 11.17
N PRO A 121 12.90 9.12 11.76
CA PRO A 121 13.55 10.37 11.35
C PRO A 121 15.07 10.38 11.56
N TYR A 122 15.58 9.58 12.50
CA TYR A 122 17.01 9.50 12.80
C TYR A 122 17.77 8.54 11.89
N LYS A 123 17.10 7.51 11.32
CA LYS A 123 17.73 6.52 10.44
C LYS A 123 17.99 7.08 9.04
N TYR A 124 17.13 7.99 8.56
CA TYR A 124 17.18 8.48 7.17
C TYR A 124 17.81 9.87 7.00
N LYS A 125 17.85 10.73 8.03
CA LYS A 125 18.62 12.00 8.00
C LYS A 125 20.13 11.80 7.72
N LYS A 126 20.68 10.62 8.04
CA LYS A 126 22.11 10.33 7.86
C LYS A 126 22.51 10.03 6.41
N ASN A 127 21.56 9.66 5.55
CA ASN A 127 21.82 9.38 4.13
C ASN A 127 21.76 10.66 3.25
N GLU A 128 21.04 11.69 3.67
CA GLU A 128 21.04 12.99 2.96
C GLU A 128 22.39 13.72 3.13
N MET A 129 23.10 13.53 4.25
CA MET A 129 24.44 14.10 4.46
C MET A 129 25.59 13.34 3.77
N LYS A 130 25.36 12.13 3.23
CA LYS A 130 26.40 11.33 2.56
C LYS A 130 26.31 11.31 1.04
N GLY A 131 25.21 11.81 0.45
CA GLY A 131 24.97 11.74 -1.00
C GLY A 131 25.34 13.00 -1.80
N VAL A 132 25.76 14.10 -1.15
CA VAL A 132 25.94 15.41 -1.81
C VAL A 132 27.38 15.96 -1.71
N VAL A 133 28.33 15.23 -1.11
CA VAL A 133 29.68 15.79 -0.85
C VAL A 133 30.86 15.21 -1.63
N ASP A 134 30.72 14.12 -2.41
CA ASP A 134 31.90 13.44 -2.99
C ASP A 134 31.86 13.18 -4.52
N THR A 135 31.27 14.05 -5.35
CA THR A 135 31.41 13.94 -6.83
C THR A 135 31.79 15.20 -7.59
N PHE A 136 32.28 16.24 -6.92
CA PHE A 136 32.99 17.32 -7.62
C PHE A 136 34.29 17.67 -6.88
N GLY A 137 35.42 17.24 -7.46
CA GLY A 137 36.74 17.78 -7.15
C GLY A 137 37.84 16.73 -6.89
N ASN A 138 38.39 16.12 -7.95
CA ASN A 138 39.69 16.46 -8.54
C ASN A 138 39.98 15.57 -9.74
#